data_AF-J4GJ65-F1
#
_entry.id   AF-J4GJ65-F1
#
_cell.length_a   1.000
_cell.length_b   1.000
_cell.length_c   1.000
_cell.angle_alpha   90.00
_cell.angle_beta   90.00
_cell.angle_gamma   90.00
#
_symmetry.space_group_name_H-M   'P 1'
#
loop_
_entity.id
_entity.type
_entity.pdbx_description
1 polymer ?
#
loop_
_entity_poly.entity_id
_entity_poly.type
_entity_poly.pdbx_seq_one_letter_code
_entity_poly.pdbx_strand_id
1 'polypeptide(L)'
;MLTPLLAPDIRSESPFKYFHTSLGLKDLIWPDVSLRHLQGDIAPFDSRLRLDHRRPINGDGFGVGWYDSVYDEELGGQPCIFTSVTPAWNNVNLTRLAEKIKSPLVFAHVRATTAGSLSLDNCHPWSFGKLMFMHNGGIAEFPKIKRQLQSQLSDELFNTIRNGLSPYSYLRHLPDAHANSFTAETLRRAMMATIAHITAMTEAEGITEPSLLNFCVTDGESVVATRYISSRHEEAASLIASEPLTFEKADWMEIKTNHMVVITPKMNLLQFPIVDKYYVPPSDPAALNRGTEFAASKGFLSPRREVSHRAADVDVAENFSALAV
;
A
#
# COMPACT_ATOMS: atom_id res chain seq x y z
N MET A 1 47.87 -28.06 2.46
CA MET A 1 46.93 -29.19 2.42
C MET A 1 45.76 -28.86 3.33
N LEU A 2 44.62 -28.50 2.75
CA LEU A 2 43.26 -28.83 3.20
C LEU A 2 42.32 -28.03 2.30
N THR A 3 41.92 -28.74 1.26
CA THR A 3 40.92 -28.39 0.25
C THR A 3 39.57 -28.15 0.93
N PRO A 4 38.81 -27.09 0.59
CA PRO A 4 37.41 -27.01 0.97
C PRO A 4 36.60 -28.01 0.14
N LEU A 5 35.91 -28.91 0.84
CA LEU A 5 34.88 -29.77 0.28
C LEU A 5 33.71 -28.92 -0.19
N LEU A 6 33.37 -29.04 -1.47
CA LEU A 6 32.11 -28.64 -2.06
C LEU A 6 30.98 -29.56 -1.56
N ALA A 7 29.88 -28.96 -1.07
CA ALA A 7 28.47 -29.24 -1.40
C ALA A 7 27.53 -28.87 -0.22
N PRO A 8 26.22 -28.60 -0.45
CA PRO A 8 25.52 -28.47 -1.71
C PRO A 8 24.84 -27.11 -1.94
N ASP A 9 24.54 -26.89 -3.21
CA ASP A 9 23.59 -25.95 -3.81
C ASP A 9 22.27 -25.88 -3.00
N ILE A 10 22.02 -24.77 -2.28
CA ILE A 10 20.69 -24.45 -1.74
C ILE A 10 20.05 -23.43 -2.69
N ARG A 11 19.61 -23.93 -3.85
CA ARG A 11 18.50 -23.31 -4.57
C ARG A 11 17.21 -23.70 -3.87
N SER A 12 16.76 -22.87 -2.94
CA SER A 12 15.34 -22.81 -2.58
C SER A 12 14.89 -21.36 -2.74
N GLU A 13 14.62 -20.98 -3.99
CA GLU A 13 13.93 -19.75 -4.33
C GLU A 13 12.49 -19.83 -3.81
N SER A 14 12.26 -19.35 -2.58
CA SER A 14 10.94 -18.88 -2.18
C SER A 14 10.89 -17.39 -2.50
N PRO A 15 10.12 -16.95 -3.52
CA PRO A 15 10.03 -15.53 -3.83
C PRO A 15 9.31 -14.80 -2.67
N PHE A 16 9.99 -13.78 -2.15
CA PHE A 16 9.49 -12.94 -1.05
C PHE A 16 8.33 -12.06 -1.53
N LYS A 17 7.39 -11.73 -0.63
CA LYS A 17 6.24 -10.85 -0.95
C LYS A 17 6.36 -9.53 -0.22
N TYR A 18 6.45 -8.41 -0.95
CA TYR A 18 6.46 -7.07 -0.37
C TYR A 18 5.40 -6.14 -1.01
N PHE A 19 4.78 -5.30 -0.17
CA PHE A 19 3.69 -4.40 -0.53
C PHE A 19 3.85 -3.05 0.17
N HIS A 20 3.65 -1.96 -0.59
CA HIS A 20 3.66 -0.61 -0.06
C HIS A 20 2.58 0.29 -0.66
N THR A 21 2.23 1.36 0.06
CA THR A 21 1.28 2.35 -0.43
C THR A 21 1.77 3.77 -0.08
N SER A 22 2.34 4.49 -1.06
CA SER A 22 2.24 5.95 -1.26
C SER A 22 3.22 6.42 -2.36
N LEU A 23 2.75 7.36 -3.20
CA LEU A 23 3.40 8.25 -4.16
C LEU A 23 4.90 8.12 -4.53
N GLY A 24 5.12 7.82 -5.83
CA GLY A 24 6.20 8.41 -6.64
C GLY A 24 7.55 7.69 -6.61
N LEU A 25 7.74 6.74 -7.53
CA LEU A 25 9.04 6.13 -7.83
C LEU A 25 10.04 7.16 -8.39
N LYS A 26 11.16 7.31 -7.70
CA LYS A 26 12.49 7.24 -8.31
C LYS A 26 13.44 6.63 -7.28
N ASP A 27 14.23 5.65 -7.72
CA ASP A 27 15.39 5.03 -7.03
C ASP A 27 15.07 3.73 -6.25
N LEU A 28 15.29 2.54 -6.85
CA LEU A 28 15.18 1.20 -6.20
C LEU A 28 16.15 0.12 -6.77
N ILE A 29 17.13 -0.27 -5.94
CA ILE A 29 18.31 -1.18 -6.10
C ILE A 29 18.43 -2.54 -5.37
N TRP A 30 18.41 -3.69 -6.08
CA TRP A 30 19.16 -4.98 -5.88
C TRP A 30 18.64 -6.08 -4.88
N PRO A 31 18.97 -7.38 -5.12
CA PRO A 31 18.32 -8.58 -4.58
C PRO A 31 18.99 -9.14 -3.31
N ASP A 32 18.19 -9.29 -2.24
CA ASP A 32 18.34 -10.09 -1.00
C ASP A 32 17.59 -9.35 0.11
N VAL A 33 16.26 -9.53 0.24
CA VAL A 33 15.41 -8.57 0.97
C VAL A 33 15.54 -8.67 2.51
N SER A 34 16.58 -8.01 3.04
CA SER A 34 16.62 -7.43 4.39
C SER A 34 15.65 -6.23 4.43
N LEU A 35 15.04 -5.87 5.57
CA LEU A 35 14.24 -4.61 5.60
C LEU A 35 15.08 -3.35 5.25
N ARG A 36 16.40 -3.46 5.05
CA ARG A 36 17.30 -2.42 4.50
C ARG A 36 16.68 -1.75 3.27
N HIS A 37 16.09 -2.56 2.39
CA HIS A 37 15.48 -2.08 1.15
C HIS A 37 14.21 -1.25 1.43
N LEU A 38 13.44 -1.61 2.46
CA LEU A 38 12.25 -0.84 2.88
C LEU A 38 12.61 0.57 3.31
N GLN A 39 13.74 0.76 3.99
CA GLN A 39 14.08 2.09 4.47
C GLN A 39 14.33 3.05 3.32
N GLY A 40 14.98 2.63 2.23
CA GLY A 40 15.16 3.46 1.03
C GLY A 40 13.84 3.86 0.35
N ASP A 41 12.83 3.00 0.43
CA ASP A 41 11.54 3.20 -0.26
C ASP A 41 10.59 4.09 0.53
N ILE A 42 10.64 3.97 1.86
CA ILE A 42 9.84 4.72 2.81
C ILE A 42 10.54 6.08 3.10
N ALA A 43 11.80 6.25 2.68
CA ALA A 43 12.60 7.48 2.80
C ALA A 43 13.05 8.00 1.42
N PRO A 44 12.39 8.99 0.81
CA PRO A 44 12.94 9.61 -0.39
C PRO A 44 14.32 10.23 -0.04
N PHE A 45 15.39 9.63 -0.55
CA PHE A 45 16.77 10.09 -0.38
C PHE A 45 17.05 11.46 -1.04
N ASP A 46 16.06 12.05 -1.72
CA ASP A 46 16.13 13.41 -2.30
C ASP A 46 15.91 14.54 -1.28
N SER A 47 16.03 14.26 0.02
CA SER A 47 15.63 15.16 1.11
C SER A 47 16.79 15.87 1.84
N ARG A 48 17.98 15.99 1.23
CA ARG A 48 19.10 16.71 1.86
C ARG A 48 19.53 18.04 1.25
N LEU A 49 19.04 18.46 0.07
CA LEU A 49 19.51 19.75 -0.49
C LEU A 49 18.54 20.56 -1.36
N ARG A 50 17.27 20.16 -1.51
CA ARG A 50 16.25 21.05 -2.10
C ARG A 50 14.94 20.89 -1.34
N LEU A 51 14.60 21.87 -0.52
CA LEU A 51 13.23 22.11 -0.09
C LEU A 51 12.41 22.45 -1.33
N ASP A 52 11.99 21.43 -2.08
CA ASP A 52 11.00 21.60 -3.14
C ASP A 52 9.62 21.70 -2.48
N HIS A 53 9.16 22.94 -2.25
CA HIS A 53 7.82 23.23 -1.71
C HIS A 53 6.66 22.74 -2.60
N ARG A 54 6.93 22.06 -3.72
CA ARG A 54 5.94 21.59 -4.70
C ARG A 54 5.56 20.12 -4.54
N ARG A 55 6.20 19.37 -3.63
CA ARG A 55 5.87 17.96 -3.35
C ARG A 55 5.36 17.82 -1.91
N PRO A 56 4.15 17.29 -1.68
CA PRO A 56 3.75 16.86 -0.34
C PRO A 56 4.75 15.80 0.14
N ILE A 57 5.39 16.06 1.28
CA ILE A 57 6.28 15.10 1.91
C ILE A 57 5.42 14.27 2.87
N ASN A 58 5.29 12.97 2.60
CA ASN A 58 4.51 12.04 3.44
C ASN A 58 5.29 11.73 4.72
N GLY A 59 5.22 12.63 5.69
CA GLY A 59 5.98 12.58 6.95
C GLY A 59 5.17 12.21 8.18
N ASP A 60 3.91 11.82 8.02
CA ASP A 60 2.96 11.69 9.14
C ASP A 60 2.99 10.30 9.81
N GLY A 61 4.06 9.57 9.56
CA GLY A 61 4.33 8.26 10.15
C GLY A 61 4.57 7.18 9.12
N PHE A 62 5.00 6.04 9.63
CA PHE A 62 5.16 4.81 8.88
C PHE A 62 4.80 3.61 9.74
N GLY A 63 4.68 2.46 9.10
CA GLY A 63 4.79 1.18 9.77
C GLY A 63 5.34 0.11 8.86
N VAL A 64 5.96 -0.87 9.51
CA VAL A 64 6.46 -2.09 8.89
C VAL A 64 5.97 -3.25 9.73
N GLY A 65 5.40 -4.25 9.08
CA GLY A 65 4.99 -5.50 9.72
C GLY A 65 5.52 -6.68 8.94
N TRP A 66 5.99 -7.71 9.66
CA TRP A 66 6.63 -8.87 9.06
C TRP A 66 6.29 -10.14 9.82
N TYR A 67 6.36 -11.27 9.12
CA TYR A 67 6.26 -12.60 9.72
C TYR A 67 7.66 -13.18 9.95
N ASP A 68 7.79 -14.07 10.92
CA ASP A 68 9.04 -14.77 11.11
C ASP A 68 9.34 -15.74 9.97
N SER A 69 10.62 -15.88 9.65
CA SER A 69 11.08 -16.78 8.59
C SER A 69 11.07 -18.25 9.00
N VAL A 70 11.09 -18.50 10.31
CA VAL A 70 11.02 -19.83 10.91
C VAL A 70 9.93 -19.75 11.96
N TYR A 71 8.99 -20.70 11.91
CA TYR A 71 7.95 -20.80 12.92
C TYR A 71 8.56 -21.18 14.27
N ASP A 72 8.20 -20.42 15.30
CA ASP A 72 8.55 -20.67 16.69
C ASP A 72 7.25 -20.78 17.49
N GLU A 73 7.07 -21.90 18.20
CA GLU A 73 5.85 -22.18 18.96
C GLU A 73 5.64 -21.18 20.11
N GLU A 74 6.73 -20.67 20.71
CA GLU A 74 6.66 -19.69 21.80
C GLU A 74 6.26 -18.29 21.30
N LEU A 75 6.69 -17.94 20.08
CA LEU A 75 6.37 -16.64 19.46
C LEU A 75 5.01 -16.64 18.76
N GLY A 76 4.53 -17.83 18.35
CA GLY A 76 3.27 -18.00 17.65
C GLY A 76 3.34 -17.63 16.16
N GLY A 77 2.16 -17.47 15.54
CA GLY A 77 2.05 -17.17 14.10
C GLY A 77 1.70 -15.70 13.80
N GLN A 78 1.66 -14.84 14.81
CA GLN A 78 1.27 -13.44 14.63
C GLN A 78 2.41 -12.62 14.00
N PRO A 79 2.10 -11.60 13.19
CA PRO A 79 3.11 -10.70 12.64
C PRO A 79 3.67 -9.79 13.73
N CYS A 80 4.96 -9.45 13.62
CA CYS A 80 5.55 -8.35 14.39
C CYS A 80 5.23 -7.02 13.70
N ILE A 81 4.86 -5.99 14.46
CA ILE A 81 4.49 -4.66 13.94
C ILE A 81 5.39 -3.60 14.56
N PHE A 82 6.03 -2.79 13.72
CA PHE A 82 6.81 -1.62 14.11
C PHE A 82 6.25 -0.38 13.41
N THR A 83 5.59 0.49 14.17
CA THR A 83 5.01 1.75 13.67
C THR A 83 5.65 2.95 14.34
N SER A 84 5.60 4.09 13.65
CA SER A 84 6.00 5.38 14.21
C SER A 84 5.17 6.51 13.60
N VAL A 85 4.90 7.54 14.38
CA VAL A 85 4.34 8.81 13.89
C VAL A 85 5.41 9.75 13.33
N THR A 86 6.70 9.39 13.45
CA THR A 86 7.79 10.14 12.82
C THR A 86 8.01 9.66 11.39
N PRO A 87 8.56 10.52 10.51
CA PRO A 87 8.94 10.07 9.19
C PRO A 87 9.99 8.96 9.21
N ALA A 88 9.88 7.99 8.29
CA ALA A 88 10.77 6.83 8.27
C ALA A 88 12.23 7.16 7.99
N TRP A 89 12.49 8.16 7.15
CA TRP A 89 13.84 8.64 6.84
C TRP A 89 14.59 9.16 8.07
N ASN A 90 13.86 9.56 9.11
CA ASN A 90 14.43 10.08 10.34
C ASN A 90 14.45 9.04 11.48
N ASN A 91 14.04 7.79 11.22
CA ASN A 91 13.96 6.77 12.24
C ASN A 91 15.20 5.86 12.21
N VAL A 92 16.17 6.14 13.08
CA VAL A 92 17.41 5.36 13.20
C VAL A 92 17.15 3.91 13.65
N ASN A 93 16.09 3.68 14.43
CA ASN A 93 15.74 2.33 14.86
C ASN A 93 15.21 1.51 13.67
N LEU A 94 14.43 2.13 12.78
CA LEU A 94 14.06 1.49 11.51
C LEU A 94 15.30 1.04 10.74
N THR A 95 16.33 1.89 10.60
CA THR A 95 17.60 1.50 9.96
C THR A 95 18.22 0.27 10.59
N ARG A 96 18.36 0.28 11.92
CA ARG A 96 19.03 -0.79 12.66
C ARG A 96 18.28 -2.12 12.55
N LEU A 97 16.96 -2.08 12.64
CA LEU A 97 16.09 -3.24 12.49
C LEU A 97 16.13 -3.78 11.06
N ALA A 98 16.04 -2.85 10.11
CA ALA A 98 16.07 -3.14 8.70
C ALA A 98 17.30 -3.90 8.26
N GLU A 99 18.43 -3.60 8.90
CA GLU A 99 19.69 -4.27 8.67
C GLU A 99 19.77 -5.75 9.04
N LYS A 100 18.84 -6.23 9.87
CA LYS A 100 18.95 -7.56 10.51
C LYS A 100 17.74 -8.45 10.29
N ILE A 101 16.58 -7.88 9.95
CA ILE A 101 15.36 -8.65 9.77
C ILE A 101 15.22 -9.12 8.33
N LYS A 102 14.99 -10.43 8.18
CA LYS A 102 14.56 -11.10 6.95
C LYS A 102 13.22 -11.77 7.22
N SER A 103 12.30 -11.69 6.27
CA SER A 103 10.95 -12.22 6.42
C SER A 103 10.41 -12.70 5.07
N PRO A 104 9.64 -13.80 5.04
CA PRO A 104 8.98 -14.29 3.83
C PRO A 104 7.93 -13.30 3.29
N LEU A 105 7.36 -12.47 4.16
CA LEU A 105 6.30 -11.53 3.80
C LEU A 105 6.34 -10.29 4.67
N VAL A 106 6.42 -9.13 4.00
CA VAL A 106 6.47 -7.83 4.67
C VAL A 106 5.42 -6.89 4.11
N PHE A 107 4.72 -6.21 5.01
CA PHE A 107 3.89 -5.06 4.69
C PHE A 107 4.58 -3.79 5.19
N ALA A 108 4.70 -2.78 4.35
CA ALA A 108 5.12 -1.45 4.78
C ALA A 108 4.16 -0.37 4.30
N HIS A 109 4.06 0.69 5.09
CA HIS A 109 3.14 1.79 4.81
C HIS A 109 3.76 3.10 5.25
N VAL A 110 3.81 4.09 4.35
CA VAL A 110 4.07 5.49 4.71
C VAL A 110 2.72 6.19 4.80
N ARG A 111 2.47 6.88 5.90
CA ARG A 111 1.24 7.64 6.06
C ARG A 111 1.42 9.05 5.51
N ALA A 112 0.52 9.40 4.59
CA ALA A 112 0.25 10.78 4.19
C ALA A 112 -1.12 11.16 4.77
N THR A 113 -1.20 12.10 5.69
CA THR A 113 -2.46 12.40 6.38
C THR A 113 -3.42 13.12 5.45
N THR A 114 -4.49 12.42 5.06
CA THR A 114 -5.67 13.01 4.42
C THR A 114 -6.77 13.32 5.45
N ALA A 115 -6.81 12.58 6.57
CA ALA A 115 -7.71 12.75 7.70
C ALA A 115 -7.22 12.02 8.97
N GLY A 116 -7.77 12.40 10.13
CA GLY A 116 -7.54 11.74 11.43
C GLY A 116 -6.37 12.34 12.24
N SER A 117 -6.26 11.93 13.51
CA SER A 117 -5.18 12.39 14.39
C SER A 117 -3.84 11.72 14.05
N LEU A 118 -2.75 12.42 14.36
CA LEU A 118 -1.41 11.85 14.39
C LEU A 118 -1.30 10.95 15.62
N SER A 119 -1.50 9.65 15.45
CA SER A 119 -1.38 8.62 16.48
C SER A 119 -0.76 7.37 15.88
N LEU A 120 0.00 6.64 16.69
CA LEU A 120 0.57 5.33 16.32
C LEU A 120 -0.55 4.36 15.90
N ASP A 121 -1.70 4.47 16.54
CA ASP A 121 -2.89 3.68 16.24
C ASP A 121 -3.36 3.86 14.79
N ASN A 122 -3.10 5.01 14.17
CA ASN A 122 -3.51 5.30 12.80
C ASN A 122 -2.41 4.95 11.77
N CYS A 123 -1.28 4.40 12.19
CA CYS A 123 -0.22 3.93 11.30
C CYS A 123 -0.48 2.46 10.91
N HIS A 124 -0.56 2.18 9.62
CA HIS A 124 -0.58 0.81 9.10
C HIS A 124 0.83 0.21 9.07
N PRO A 125 0.98 -1.13 9.04
CA PRO A 125 -0.08 -2.13 9.06
C PRO A 125 -0.73 -2.32 10.44
N TRP A 126 -2.02 -2.63 10.43
CA TRP A 126 -2.73 -3.13 11.61
C TRP A 126 -2.63 -4.65 11.69
N SER A 127 -2.72 -5.23 12.89
CA SER A 127 -2.73 -6.68 13.08
C SER A 127 -3.83 -7.18 14.02
N PHE A 128 -4.29 -8.41 13.74
CA PHE A 128 -5.18 -9.19 14.60
C PHE A 128 -5.00 -10.68 14.33
N GLY A 129 -4.65 -11.43 15.38
CA GLY A 129 -4.24 -12.82 15.21
C GLY A 129 -3.12 -12.92 14.17
N LYS A 130 -3.30 -13.81 13.20
CA LYS A 130 -2.35 -14.03 12.09
C LYS A 130 -2.43 -12.95 11.00
N LEU A 131 -3.42 -12.05 11.01
CA LEU A 131 -3.68 -11.13 9.90
C LEU A 131 -2.95 -9.80 10.05
N MET A 132 -2.38 -9.29 8.95
CA MET A 132 -2.06 -7.86 8.79
C MET A 132 -3.00 -7.19 7.79
N PHE A 133 -3.33 -5.92 8.02
CA PHE A 133 -4.22 -5.13 7.16
C PHE A 133 -3.69 -3.70 6.94
N MET A 134 -3.76 -3.24 5.69
CA MET A 134 -3.44 -1.86 5.28
C MET A 134 -4.60 -1.24 4.50
N HIS A 135 -4.79 0.06 4.66
CA HIS A 135 -5.75 0.84 3.87
C HIS A 135 -5.04 2.07 3.30
N ASN A 136 -5.02 2.18 1.98
CA ASN A 136 -4.65 3.39 1.27
C ASN A 136 -5.90 4.01 0.64
N GLY A 137 -6.30 5.18 1.14
CA GLY A 137 -7.55 5.80 0.75
C GLY A 137 -8.33 6.31 1.95
N GLY A 138 -9.65 6.39 1.76
CA GLY A 138 -10.57 6.85 2.78
C GLY A 138 -11.99 6.45 2.40
N ILE A 139 -12.82 6.26 3.42
CA ILE A 139 -14.26 6.12 3.25
C ILE A 139 -14.86 7.53 3.29
N ALA A 140 -15.55 7.91 2.22
CA ALA A 140 -16.19 9.21 2.12
C ALA A 140 -17.21 9.41 3.25
N GLU A 141 -17.17 10.59 3.87
CA GLU A 141 -18.05 10.97 4.98
C GLU A 141 -18.21 9.89 6.07
N PHE A 142 -17.12 9.17 6.37
CA PHE A 142 -17.11 8.04 7.30
C PHE A 142 -17.85 8.27 8.65
N PRO A 143 -17.83 9.46 9.28
CA PRO A 143 -18.60 9.71 10.51
C PRO A 143 -20.11 9.38 10.40
N LYS A 144 -20.72 9.51 9.22
CA LYS A 144 -22.14 9.20 8.99
C LYS A 144 -22.44 7.70 9.15
N ILE A 145 -21.59 6.84 8.58
CA ILE A 145 -21.77 5.38 8.62
C ILE A 145 -21.07 4.72 9.83
N LYS A 146 -20.19 5.45 10.53
CA LYS A 146 -19.33 4.91 11.60
C LYS A 146 -20.12 4.16 12.67
N ARG A 147 -21.18 4.78 13.20
CA ARG A 147 -21.99 4.19 14.28
C ARG A 147 -22.70 2.92 13.83
N GLN A 148 -23.27 2.94 12.62
CA GLN A 148 -23.94 1.78 12.04
C GLN A 148 -22.96 0.62 11.83
N LEU A 149 -21.76 0.91 11.32
CA LEU A 149 -20.71 -0.11 11.16
C LEU A 149 -20.31 -0.72 12.51
N GLN A 150 -20.13 0.10 13.55
CA GLN A 150 -19.79 -0.39 14.90
C GLN A 150 -20.87 -1.29 15.48
N SER A 151 -22.16 -0.95 15.32
CA SER A 151 -23.26 -1.77 15.83
C SER A 151 -23.40 -3.14 15.16
N GLN A 152 -22.70 -3.37 14.06
CA GLN A 152 -22.71 -4.63 13.33
C GLN A 152 -21.51 -5.54 13.64
N LEU A 153 -20.61 -5.11 14.52
CA LEU A 153 -19.50 -5.93 15.00
C LEU A 153 -19.97 -6.81 16.15
N SER A 154 -19.35 -7.98 16.31
CA SER A 154 -19.53 -8.77 17.53
C SER A 154 -18.95 -8.00 18.73
N ASP A 155 -19.43 -8.30 19.94
CA ASP A 155 -18.93 -7.68 21.17
C ASP A 155 -17.42 -7.85 21.32
N GLU A 156 -16.90 -9.03 20.96
CA GLU A 156 -15.47 -9.31 20.94
C GLU A 156 -14.71 -8.35 20.02
N LEU A 157 -15.09 -8.27 18.74
CA LEU A 157 -14.42 -7.39 17.79
C LEU A 157 -14.54 -5.92 18.19
N PHE A 158 -15.72 -5.50 18.66
CA PHE A 158 -15.95 -4.14 19.14
C PHE A 158 -15.02 -3.77 20.29
N ASN A 159 -14.82 -4.66 21.26
CA ASN A 159 -13.96 -4.42 22.41
C ASN A 159 -12.46 -4.44 22.09
N THR A 160 -12.08 -4.95 20.91
CA THR A 160 -10.68 -4.93 20.45
C THR A 160 -10.34 -3.70 19.61
N ILE A 161 -11.31 -2.82 19.33
CA ILE A 161 -11.09 -1.61 18.54
C ILE A 161 -10.08 -0.70 19.23
N ARG A 162 -8.87 -0.66 18.67
CA ARG A 162 -7.82 0.30 19.08
C ARG A 162 -7.78 1.55 18.18
N ASN A 163 -8.21 1.42 16.93
CA ASN A 163 -8.00 2.41 15.87
C ASN A 163 -9.13 2.42 14.82
N GLY A 164 -8.86 2.93 13.61
CA GLY A 164 -9.83 3.02 12.51
C GLY A 164 -10.59 1.71 12.24
N LEU A 165 -11.80 1.80 11.70
CA LEU A 165 -12.69 0.63 11.57
C LEU A 165 -12.50 -0.20 10.29
N SER A 166 -11.67 0.25 9.34
CA SER A 166 -11.42 -0.48 8.09
C SER A 166 -10.97 -1.94 8.29
N PRO A 167 -10.04 -2.28 9.22
CA PRO A 167 -9.74 -3.69 9.50
C PRO A 167 -10.91 -4.46 10.13
N TYR A 168 -11.72 -3.83 10.98
CA TYR A 168 -12.86 -4.49 11.64
C TYR A 168 -14.04 -4.72 10.70
N SER A 169 -14.24 -3.83 9.72
CA SER A 169 -15.18 -4.07 8.62
C SER A 169 -14.74 -5.24 7.74
N TYR A 170 -13.45 -5.58 7.72
CA TYR A 170 -12.93 -6.80 7.12
C TYR A 170 -13.18 -8.03 8.00
N LEU A 171 -12.72 -7.99 9.26
CA LEU A 171 -12.78 -9.15 10.15
C LEU A 171 -14.18 -9.72 10.34
N ARG A 172 -15.22 -8.88 10.38
CA ARG A 172 -16.61 -9.34 10.56
C ARG A 172 -17.12 -10.28 9.47
N HIS A 173 -16.46 -10.29 8.31
CA HIS A 173 -16.84 -11.12 7.17
C HIS A 173 -16.01 -12.41 7.08
N LEU A 174 -15.06 -12.61 8.00
CA LEU A 174 -14.38 -13.90 8.15
C LEU A 174 -15.28 -14.87 8.92
N PRO A 175 -15.26 -16.17 8.57
CA PRO A 175 -15.93 -17.20 9.38
C PRO A 175 -15.38 -17.27 10.81
N ASP A 176 -14.07 -17.08 10.95
CA ASP A 176 -13.34 -17.03 12.22
C ASP A 176 -12.13 -16.10 12.04
N ALA A 177 -12.12 -14.99 12.79
CA ALA A 177 -11.02 -14.02 12.75
C ALA A 177 -9.78 -14.47 13.54
N HIS A 178 -9.92 -15.47 14.42
CA HIS A 178 -8.86 -16.02 15.26
C HIS A 178 -8.21 -17.28 14.66
N ALA A 179 -8.65 -17.70 13.47
CA ALA A 179 -8.10 -18.86 12.81
C ALA A 179 -6.58 -18.74 12.59
N ASN A 180 -5.86 -19.85 12.78
CA ASN A 180 -4.42 -19.92 12.56
C ASN A 180 -4.04 -20.13 11.08
N SER A 181 -5.03 -20.29 10.20
CA SER A 181 -4.82 -20.44 8.76
C SER A 181 -6.05 -19.98 8.00
N PHE A 182 -5.82 -19.40 6.82
CA PHE A 182 -6.88 -18.96 5.94
C PHE A 182 -6.63 -19.50 4.54
N THR A 183 -7.71 -19.79 3.81
CA THR A 183 -7.57 -19.99 2.36
C THR A 183 -7.58 -18.63 1.69
N ALA A 184 -6.81 -18.51 0.59
CA ALA A 184 -6.85 -17.31 -0.24
C ALA A 184 -8.28 -16.94 -0.69
N GLU A 185 -9.13 -17.95 -0.92
CA GLU A 185 -10.55 -17.76 -1.26
C GLU A 185 -11.37 -17.19 -0.08
N THR A 186 -11.14 -17.66 1.14
CA THR A 186 -11.78 -17.07 2.34
C THR A 186 -11.39 -15.59 2.48
N LEU A 187 -10.10 -15.27 2.35
CA LEU A 187 -9.63 -13.89 2.44
C LEU A 187 -10.23 -13.00 1.34
N ARG A 188 -10.32 -13.53 0.12
CA ARG A 188 -10.91 -12.87 -1.06
C ARG A 188 -12.41 -12.59 -0.88
N ARG A 189 -13.18 -13.60 -0.42
CA ARG A 189 -14.62 -13.45 -0.19
C ARG A 189 -14.91 -12.43 0.91
N ALA A 190 -14.16 -12.45 2.00
CA ALA A 190 -14.28 -11.44 3.04
C ALA A 190 -14.01 -10.03 2.49
N MET A 191 -12.96 -9.86 1.67
CA MET A 191 -12.64 -8.57 1.05
C MET A 191 -13.76 -8.06 0.13
N MET A 192 -14.32 -8.93 -0.72
CA MET A 192 -15.46 -8.60 -1.57
C MET A 192 -16.69 -8.18 -0.75
N ALA A 193 -17.00 -8.92 0.32
CA ALA A 193 -18.11 -8.61 1.21
C ALA A 193 -17.91 -7.27 1.94
N THR A 194 -16.68 -6.97 2.38
CA THR A 194 -16.33 -5.69 3.01
C THR A 194 -16.55 -4.51 2.08
N ILE A 195 -16.09 -4.59 0.83
CA ILE A 195 -16.28 -3.52 -0.15
C ILE A 195 -17.77 -3.32 -0.42
N ALA A 196 -18.51 -4.39 -0.73
CA ALA A 196 -19.95 -4.33 -1.00
C ALA A 196 -20.75 -3.76 0.18
N HIS A 197 -20.35 -4.10 1.41
CA HIS A 197 -21.00 -3.59 2.62
C HIS A 197 -20.73 -2.09 2.83
N ILE A 198 -19.49 -1.64 2.69
CA ILE A 198 -19.13 -0.23 2.82
C ILE A 198 -19.86 0.60 1.76
N THR A 199 -19.86 0.15 0.50
CA THR A 199 -20.53 0.86 -0.59
C THR A 199 -22.03 0.94 -0.34
N ALA A 200 -22.68 -0.15 0.06
CA ALA A 200 -24.10 -0.16 0.38
C ALA A 200 -24.46 0.82 1.52
N MET A 201 -23.65 0.90 2.58
CA MET A 201 -23.86 1.88 3.66
C MET A 201 -23.68 3.32 3.16
N THR A 202 -22.63 3.61 2.40
CA THR A 202 -22.42 4.96 1.88
C THR A 202 -23.54 5.40 0.93
N GLU A 203 -24.08 4.47 0.16
CA GLU A 203 -25.21 4.72 -0.74
C GLU A 203 -26.51 4.94 0.01
N ALA A 204 -26.76 4.17 1.07
CA ALA A 204 -27.96 4.33 1.92
C ALA A 204 -27.97 5.71 2.60
N GLU A 205 -26.81 6.24 2.96
CA GLU A 205 -26.64 7.61 3.50
C GLU A 205 -26.61 8.70 2.41
N GLY A 206 -26.75 8.35 1.13
CA GLY A 206 -26.75 9.29 0.01
C GLY A 206 -25.41 10.01 -0.22
N ILE A 207 -24.30 9.41 0.20
CA ILE A 207 -22.96 9.99 0.06
C ILE A 207 -22.53 9.92 -1.41
N THR A 208 -22.22 11.08 -1.99
CA THR A 208 -21.84 11.21 -3.41
C THR A 208 -20.32 11.34 -3.61
N GLU A 209 -19.57 11.73 -2.58
CA GLU A 209 -18.12 11.75 -2.64
C GLU A 209 -17.58 10.31 -2.79
N PRO A 210 -16.64 10.04 -3.73
CA PRO A 210 -16.08 8.70 -3.89
C PRO A 210 -15.24 8.24 -2.68
N SER A 211 -15.38 6.97 -2.32
CA SER A 211 -14.49 6.28 -1.39
C SER A 211 -13.35 5.58 -2.14
N LEU A 212 -12.13 5.71 -1.62
CA LEU A 212 -10.94 4.98 -2.09
C LEU A 212 -10.69 3.82 -1.12
N LEU A 213 -10.87 2.59 -1.58
CA LEU A 213 -10.80 1.38 -0.76
C LEU A 213 -9.67 0.47 -1.24
N ASN A 214 -8.46 1.01 -1.34
CA ASN A 214 -7.29 0.19 -1.63
C ASN A 214 -6.87 -0.50 -0.34
N PHE A 215 -7.45 -1.67 -0.11
CA PHE A 215 -7.16 -2.51 1.04
C PHE A 215 -6.09 -3.53 0.65
N CYS A 216 -5.29 -3.92 1.63
CA CYS A 216 -4.34 -5.02 1.49
C CYS A 216 -4.38 -5.85 2.77
N VAL A 217 -4.60 -7.15 2.65
CA VAL A 217 -4.63 -8.09 3.77
C VAL A 217 -3.72 -9.27 3.48
N THR A 218 -3.05 -9.77 4.52
CA THR A 218 -2.21 -10.96 4.46
C THR A 218 -2.36 -11.77 5.74
N ASP A 219 -2.18 -13.08 5.62
CA ASP A 219 -2.02 -14.01 6.73
C ASP A 219 -0.58 -14.55 6.84
N GLY A 220 0.37 -13.93 6.13
CA GLY A 220 1.77 -14.37 6.06
C GLY A 220 2.05 -15.35 4.92
N GLU A 221 1.01 -15.92 4.31
CA GLU A 221 1.15 -16.90 3.23
C GLU A 221 0.45 -16.43 1.95
N SER A 222 -0.71 -15.79 2.07
CA SER A 222 -1.53 -15.26 1.00
C SER A 222 -1.64 -13.75 1.12
N VAL A 223 -1.78 -13.06 -0.01
CA VAL A 223 -2.09 -11.62 -0.02
C VAL A 223 -3.32 -11.37 -0.85
N VAL A 224 -4.26 -10.58 -0.32
CA VAL A 224 -5.40 -10.06 -1.07
C VAL A 224 -5.33 -8.54 -1.05
N ALA A 225 -5.31 -7.92 -2.21
CA ALA A 225 -5.22 -6.49 -2.33
C ALA A 225 -6.20 -5.93 -3.36
N THR A 226 -6.69 -4.72 -3.14
CA THR A 226 -7.67 -4.08 -4.00
C THR A 226 -7.16 -2.76 -4.52
N ARG A 227 -7.51 -2.47 -5.78
CA ARG A 227 -7.46 -1.14 -6.35
C ARG A 227 -8.89 -0.73 -6.65
N TYR A 228 -9.51 0.05 -5.78
CA TYR A 228 -10.95 0.28 -5.82
C TYR A 228 -11.33 1.73 -5.54
N ILE A 229 -12.25 2.25 -6.34
CA ILE A 229 -12.92 3.54 -6.11
C ILE A 229 -14.43 3.41 -6.38
N SER A 230 -15.25 4.02 -5.53
CA SER A 230 -16.71 4.08 -5.70
C SER A 230 -17.13 5.20 -6.65
N SER A 231 -16.56 5.21 -7.85
CA SER A 231 -16.89 6.13 -8.95
C SER A 231 -16.74 5.40 -10.27
N ARG A 232 -17.53 5.75 -11.29
CA ARG A 232 -17.32 5.27 -12.67
C ARG A 232 -16.35 6.15 -13.45
N HIS A 233 -16.19 7.40 -13.04
CA HIS A 233 -15.49 8.43 -13.80
C HIS A 233 -14.10 8.74 -13.25
N GLU A 234 -13.84 8.43 -11.99
CA GLU A 234 -12.55 8.68 -11.33
C GLU A 234 -11.73 7.41 -11.23
N GLU A 235 -10.41 7.53 -11.23
CA GLU A 235 -9.46 6.45 -11.12
C GLU A 235 -9.03 6.23 -9.67
N ALA A 236 -8.87 4.96 -9.28
CA ALA A 236 -8.34 4.64 -7.97
C ALA A 236 -6.83 4.93 -7.91
N ALA A 237 -6.36 5.40 -6.76
CA ALA A 237 -4.94 5.58 -6.50
C ALA A 237 -4.15 4.28 -6.77
N SER A 238 -2.91 4.40 -7.22
CA SER A 238 -2.06 3.23 -7.49
C SER A 238 -1.78 2.45 -6.20
N LEU A 239 -1.76 1.13 -6.34
CA LEU A 239 -1.30 0.17 -5.34
C LEU A 239 -0.04 -0.50 -5.90
N ILE A 240 1.04 -0.55 -5.13
CA ILE A 240 2.33 -1.07 -5.60
C ILE A 240 2.68 -2.33 -4.80
N ALA A 241 2.88 -3.44 -5.51
CA ALA A 241 3.31 -4.73 -4.99
C ALA A 241 4.63 -5.10 -5.69
N SER A 242 5.63 -5.55 -4.93
CA SER A 242 6.99 -5.05 -5.15
C SER A 242 7.85 -5.69 -6.22
N GLU A 243 7.47 -6.73 -6.96
CA GLU A 243 8.48 -7.40 -7.78
C GLU A 243 8.02 -7.83 -9.17
N PRO A 244 8.92 -7.72 -10.18
CA PRO A 244 10.39 -7.90 -10.08
C PRO A 244 11.23 -6.67 -9.68
N LEU A 245 12.36 -6.95 -9.03
CA LEU A 245 13.45 -6.11 -8.51
C LEU A 245 14.17 -5.21 -9.54
N THR A 246 13.45 -4.64 -10.49
CA THR A 246 14.05 -3.88 -11.58
C THR A 246 13.43 -2.49 -11.68
N PHE A 247 14.26 -1.57 -12.17
CA PHE A 247 13.84 -0.25 -12.62
C PHE A 247 13.08 -0.27 -13.93
N GLU A 248 12.97 -1.44 -14.56
CA GLU A 248 12.37 -1.54 -15.86
C GLU A 248 10.86 -1.49 -15.67
N LYS A 249 10.27 -0.36 -16.07
CA LYS A 249 8.80 -0.20 -16.11
C LYS A 249 8.09 -1.35 -16.84
N ALA A 250 8.81 -2.06 -17.72
CA ALA A 250 8.35 -3.26 -18.42
C ALA A 250 8.05 -4.44 -17.49
N ASP A 251 8.67 -4.51 -16.32
CA ASP A 251 8.50 -5.60 -15.35
C ASP A 251 7.30 -5.36 -14.41
N TRP A 252 6.75 -4.15 -14.43
CA TRP A 252 5.61 -3.78 -13.60
C TRP A 252 4.30 -4.06 -14.32
N MET A 253 3.45 -4.85 -13.68
CA MET A 253 2.07 -5.02 -14.13
C MET A 253 1.13 -4.10 -13.37
N GLU A 254 0.50 -3.18 -14.10
CA GLU A 254 -0.55 -2.35 -13.53
C GLU A 254 -1.79 -3.18 -13.21
N ILE A 255 -2.27 -3.05 -11.97
CA ILE A 255 -3.58 -3.55 -11.57
C ILE A 255 -4.62 -2.53 -11.99
N LYS A 256 -5.59 -2.93 -12.80
CA LYS A 256 -6.65 -2.05 -13.31
C LYS A 256 -7.54 -1.54 -12.17
N THR A 257 -8.14 -0.36 -12.36
CA THR A 257 -9.11 0.18 -11.40
C THR A 257 -10.32 -0.75 -11.24
N ASN A 258 -10.82 -0.86 -10.01
CA ASN A 258 -11.88 -1.79 -9.57
C ASN A 258 -11.52 -3.26 -9.82
N HIS A 259 -10.26 -3.62 -9.53
CA HIS A 259 -9.80 -5.01 -9.54
C HIS A 259 -9.21 -5.39 -8.18
N MET A 260 -9.25 -6.68 -7.93
CA MET A 260 -8.66 -7.35 -6.79
C MET A 260 -7.55 -8.27 -7.28
N VAL A 261 -6.47 -8.32 -6.51
CA VAL A 261 -5.35 -9.21 -6.72
C VAL A 261 -5.28 -10.19 -5.57
N VAL A 262 -5.01 -11.45 -5.88
CA VAL A 262 -4.75 -12.50 -4.89
C VAL A 262 -3.41 -13.16 -5.21
N ILE A 263 -2.46 -13.07 -4.29
CA ILE A 263 -1.21 -13.84 -4.35
C ILE A 263 -1.33 -15.05 -3.43
N THR A 264 -1.41 -16.23 -4.02
CA THR A 264 -1.54 -17.50 -3.28
C THR A 264 -0.25 -17.91 -2.58
N PRO A 265 -0.25 -18.89 -1.65
CA PRO A 265 0.97 -19.40 -1.03
C PRO A 265 1.95 -20.01 -2.04
N LYS A 266 1.43 -20.51 -3.17
CA LYS A 266 2.22 -21.01 -4.31
C LYS A 266 2.68 -19.93 -5.28
N MET A 267 2.57 -18.65 -4.89
CA MET A 267 3.04 -17.50 -5.67
C MET A 267 2.30 -17.26 -7.00
N ASN A 268 1.14 -17.90 -7.18
CA ASN A 268 0.26 -17.54 -8.30
C ASN A 268 -0.36 -16.18 -8.04
N LEU A 269 -0.28 -15.31 -9.03
CA LEU A 269 -0.91 -13.99 -9.08
C LEU A 269 -2.24 -14.10 -9.83
N LEU A 270 -3.35 -13.97 -9.11
CA LEU A 270 -4.70 -14.01 -9.66
C LEU A 270 -5.30 -12.61 -9.65
N GLN A 271 -5.98 -12.23 -10.73
CA GLN A 271 -6.68 -10.95 -10.84
C GLN A 271 -8.17 -11.17 -11.04
N PHE A 272 -8.99 -10.46 -10.28
CA PHE A 272 -10.44 -10.55 -10.31
C PHE A 272 -11.04 -9.15 -10.48
N PRO A 273 -11.95 -8.93 -11.45
CA PRO A 273 -12.72 -7.69 -11.48
C PRO A 273 -13.67 -7.63 -10.27
N ILE A 274 -13.77 -6.47 -9.64
CA ILE A 274 -14.78 -6.18 -8.61
C ILE A 274 -15.99 -5.63 -9.37
N VAL A 275 -16.91 -6.52 -9.76
CA VAL A 275 -18.05 -6.18 -10.62
C VAL A 275 -19.21 -5.63 -9.77
N ASP A 276 -19.32 -4.31 -9.75
CA ASP A 276 -20.43 -3.55 -9.18
C ASP A 276 -20.83 -2.41 -10.13
N LYS A 277 -21.64 -1.45 -9.65
CA LYS A 277 -22.07 -0.30 -10.47
C LYS A 277 -20.93 0.68 -10.83
N TYR A 278 -19.79 0.59 -10.15
CA TYR A 278 -18.62 1.45 -10.37
C TYR A 278 -17.58 0.79 -11.30
N TYR A 279 -17.71 -0.51 -11.54
CA TYR A 279 -16.91 -1.23 -12.51
C TYR A 279 -17.15 -0.70 -13.92
N VAL A 280 -16.04 -0.48 -14.64
CA VAL A 280 -16.05 -0.12 -16.06
C VAL A 280 -15.24 -1.19 -16.78
N PRO A 281 -15.85 -2.01 -17.65
CA PRO A 281 -15.15 -3.12 -18.29
C PRO A 281 -14.08 -2.58 -19.24
N PRO A 282 -12.94 -3.28 -19.44
CA PRO A 282 -11.87 -2.83 -20.33
C PRO A 282 -12.29 -2.62 -21.79
N SER A 283 -13.41 -3.21 -22.21
CA SER A 283 -14.00 -3.01 -23.55
C SER A 283 -14.75 -1.68 -23.70
N ASP A 284 -15.10 -1.01 -22.59
CA ASP A 284 -15.77 0.29 -22.60
C ASP A 284 -14.72 1.41 -22.76
N PRO A 285 -14.84 2.31 -23.75
CA PRO A 285 -13.93 3.45 -23.92
C PRO A 285 -13.80 4.34 -22.68
N ALA A 286 -14.81 4.36 -21.80
CA ALA A 286 -14.73 5.08 -20.53
C ALA A 286 -13.64 4.52 -19.60
N ALA A 287 -13.23 3.26 -19.74
CA ALA A 287 -12.17 2.65 -18.94
C ALA A 287 -10.81 3.34 -19.15
N LEU A 288 -10.56 3.91 -20.33
CA LEU A 288 -9.32 4.61 -20.67
C LEU A 288 -9.33 6.10 -20.29
N ASN A 289 -10.50 6.64 -19.93
CA ASN A 289 -10.72 8.07 -19.74
C ASN A 289 -11.18 8.40 -18.30
N ARG A 290 -10.81 7.55 -17.33
CA ARG A 290 -11.09 7.84 -15.92
C ARG A 290 -10.16 8.97 -15.44
N GLY A 291 -10.75 9.95 -14.79
CA GLY A 291 -10.08 11.11 -14.21
C GLY A 291 -9.14 10.72 -13.08
N THR A 292 -8.07 11.49 -12.90
CA THR A 292 -7.12 11.31 -11.79
C THR A 292 -7.22 12.43 -10.75
N GLU A 293 -8.09 13.40 -11.03
CA GLU A 293 -8.27 14.64 -10.29
C GLU A 293 -8.71 14.38 -8.86
N PHE A 294 -9.61 13.41 -8.64
CA PHE A 294 -10.06 13.09 -7.29
C PHE A 294 -8.91 12.54 -6.44
N ALA A 295 -8.19 11.52 -6.94
CA ALA A 295 -7.06 10.94 -6.23
C ALA A 295 -5.95 11.99 -5.98
N ALA A 296 -5.69 12.86 -6.95
CA ALA A 296 -4.74 13.97 -6.81
C ALA A 296 -5.20 14.99 -5.75
N SER A 297 -6.48 15.37 -5.74
CA SER A 297 -7.04 16.31 -4.76
C SER A 297 -6.96 15.80 -3.32
N LYS A 298 -7.02 14.47 -3.15
CA LYS A 298 -6.85 13.79 -1.87
C LYS A 298 -5.38 13.46 -1.56
N GLY A 299 -4.44 13.96 -2.36
CA GLY A 299 -3.00 13.80 -2.12
C GLY A 299 -2.42 12.43 -2.47
N PHE A 300 -3.15 11.57 -3.20
CA PHE A 300 -2.70 10.23 -3.58
C PHE A 300 -1.85 10.18 -4.86
N LEU A 301 -1.78 11.28 -5.63
CA LEU A 301 -0.98 11.39 -6.85
C LEU A 301 -0.08 12.63 -6.82
N SER A 302 1.12 12.51 -7.39
CA SER A 302 2.02 13.66 -7.52
C SER A 302 1.53 14.53 -8.68
N PRO A 303 1.62 15.87 -8.59
CA PRO A 303 1.26 16.74 -9.71
C PRO A 303 2.02 16.32 -10.97
N ARG A 304 1.31 16.02 -12.07
CA ARG A 304 1.95 15.78 -13.36
C ARG A 304 2.69 17.07 -13.76
N ARG A 305 3.93 16.95 -14.21
CA ARG A 305 4.63 18.04 -14.92
C ARG A 305 3.76 18.41 -16.12
N GLU A 306 3.19 19.61 -16.14
CA GLU A 306 2.86 20.23 -17.42
C GLU A 306 4.18 20.43 -18.16
N VAL A 307 4.39 19.65 -19.22
CA VAL A 307 5.44 19.95 -20.18
C VAL A 307 4.91 21.13 -20.98
N SER A 308 5.21 22.35 -20.52
CA SER A 308 5.02 23.52 -21.38
C SER A 308 5.95 23.37 -22.56
N HIS A 309 5.41 23.11 -23.75
CA HIS A 309 6.11 23.37 -25.00
C HIS A 309 6.34 24.88 -25.08
N ARG A 310 7.43 25.37 -24.48
CA ARG A 310 7.95 26.68 -24.86
C ARG A 310 8.51 26.52 -26.26
N ALA A 311 7.86 27.17 -27.21
CA ALA A 311 8.43 27.42 -28.53
C ALA A 311 9.85 27.96 -28.34
N ALA A 312 10.81 27.32 -29.01
CA ALA A 312 12.15 27.84 -29.13
C ALA A 312 12.08 29.04 -30.07
N ASP A 313 11.84 30.23 -29.51
CA ASP A 313 12.17 31.47 -30.21
C ASP A 313 13.68 31.67 -30.10
N VAL A 314 14.30 31.62 -31.27
CA VAL A 314 15.69 31.91 -31.55
C VAL A 314 15.83 33.43 -31.49
N ASP A 315 16.50 33.96 -30.47
CA ASP A 315 17.13 35.28 -30.55
C ASP A 315 18.63 35.12 -30.34
N VAL A 316 19.33 35.16 -31.47
CA VAL A 316 20.78 35.28 -31.61
C VAL A 316 21.08 36.75 -31.83
N ALA A 317 21.57 37.44 -30.81
CA ALA A 317 22.31 38.72 -30.80
C ALA A 317 22.21 39.26 -29.36
N GLU A 318 23.19 39.81 -28.67
CA GLU A 318 24.50 40.37 -28.99
C GLU A 318 25.20 40.66 -27.63
N ASN A 319 26.53 40.84 -27.67
CA ASN A 319 27.35 41.56 -26.68
C ASN A 319 27.77 40.86 -25.37
N PHE A 320 28.80 40.03 -25.48
CA PHE A 320 29.90 40.06 -24.51
C PHE A 320 31.03 40.94 -25.08
N SER A 321 31.17 42.15 -24.55
CA SER A 321 32.39 42.94 -24.65
C SER A 321 32.80 43.46 -23.27
N ALA A 322 33.98 43.00 -22.85
CA ALA A 322 34.94 43.65 -21.97
C ALA A 322 34.51 44.03 -20.53
N LEU A 323 34.95 43.20 -19.58
CA LEU A 323 35.45 43.68 -18.29
C LEU A 323 36.83 44.30 -18.51
N ALA A 324 36.91 45.62 -18.35
CA ALA A 324 38.12 46.33 -18.00
C ALA A 324 37.77 47.24 -16.82
N VAL A 325 38.19 46.85 -15.63
CA VAL A 325 39.04 47.54 -14.63
C VAL A 325 39.18 46.60 -13.45
#